data_AF-A0A6J4IPF4-F1
#
_entry.id   AF-A0A6J4IPF4-F1
#
_cell.length_a   1.000
_cell.length_b   1.000
_cell.length_c   1.000
_cell.angle_alpha   90.00
_cell.angle_beta   90.00
_cell.angle_gamma   90.00
#
_symmetry.space_group_name_H-M   'P 1'
#
loop_
_entity.id
_entity.type
_entity.pdbx_description
1 polymer ?
#
loop_
_entity_poly.entity_id
_entity_poly.type
_entity_poly.pdbx_seq_one_letter_code
_entity_poly.pdbx_strand_id
1 'polypeptide(L)' 'MVTSNREPVEWLGLMADPLLAQSAIDRLQSAAYELVLEGESYRRRQKPGPSTIDPAPPSPRSSRRRR' A
#
# COMPACT_ATOMS: atom_id res chain seq x y z
N MET A 1 -18.78 1.15 7.17
CA MET A 1 -17.96 1.29 5.96
C MET A 1 -16.65 0.54 6.19
N VAL A 2 -16.23 -0.31 5.25
CA VAL A 2 -15.03 -1.15 5.33
C VAL A 2 -14.22 -0.95 4.06
N THR A 3 -12.90 -0.95 4.17
CA THR A 3 -11.97 -0.95 3.02
C THR A 3 -11.12 -2.21 3.09
N SER A 4 -11.02 -2.94 1.98
CA SER A 4 -10.18 -4.13 1.91
C SER A 4 -9.44 -4.15 0.58
N ASN A 5 -8.28 -4.79 0.59
CA ASN A 5 -7.49 -5.06 -0.61
C ASN A 5 -7.72 -6.51 -1.12
N ARG A 6 -8.76 -7.18 -0.60
CA ARG A 6 -9.08 -8.59 -0.87
C ARG A 6 -10.57 -8.77 -1.03
N GLU A 7 -10.93 -9.78 -1.83
CA GLU A 7 -12.32 -10.15 -2.04
C GLU A 7 -12.99 -10.62 -0.73
N PRO A 8 -14.30 -10.39 -0.53
CA PRO A 8 -15.00 -10.79 0.69
C PRO A 8 -14.87 -12.29 1.01
N VAL A 9 -14.84 -13.15 -0.01
CA VAL A 9 -14.69 -14.61 0.16
C VAL A 9 -13.34 -14.99 0.79
N GLU A 10 -12.28 -14.21 0.54
CA GLU A 10 -10.96 -14.45 1.11
C GLU A 10 -10.93 -14.17 2.62
N TRP A 11 -11.91 -13.42 3.15
CA TRP A 11 -11.94 -13.06 4.56
C TRP A 11 -12.34 -14.24 5.45
N LEU A 12 -13.04 -15.24 4.90
CA LEU A 12 -13.42 -16.45 5.63
C LEU A 12 -12.20 -17.18 6.20
N GLY A 13 -11.11 -17.26 5.43
CA GLY A 13 -9.87 -17.90 5.86
C GLY A 13 -9.01 -17.05 6.82
N LEU A 14 -9.38 -15.79 7.05
CA LEU A 14 -8.68 -14.87 7.93
C LEU A 14 -9.32 -14.76 9.32
N MET A 15 -10.58 -15.21 9.46
CA MET A 15 -11.33 -15.11 10.69
C MET A 15 -11.13 -16.34 11.57
N ALA A 16 -11.19 -16.15 12.89
CA ALA A 16 -10.98 -17.22 13.86
C ALA A 16 -12.07 -18.29 13.85
N ASP A 17 -13.30 -17.92 13.50
CA ASP A 17 -14.46 -18.82 13.41
C ASP A 17 -15.13 -18.69 12.03
N PRO A 18 -15.09 -19.75 11.19
CA PRO A 18 -15.69 -19.74 9.86
C PRO A 18 -17.20 -19.53 9.83
N LEU A 19 -17.95 -20.06 10.80
CA LEU A 19 -19.42 -19.97 10.84
C LEU A 19 -19.85 -18.54 11.18
N LEU A 20 -19.21 -17.94 12.19
CA LEU A 20 -19.46 -16.55 12.52
C LEU A 20 -19.03 -15.62 11.40
N ALA A 21 -17.88 -15.88 10.76
CA ALA A 21 -17.38 -15.11 9.63
C ALA A 21 -18.37 -15.12 8.45
N GLN A 22 -18.91 -16.29 8.12
CA GLN A 22 -19.91 -16.42 7.07
C GLN A 22 -21.15 -15.57 7.35
N SER A 23 -21.66 -15.60 8.59
CA SER A 23 -22.81 -14.78 8.98
C SER A 23 -22.52 -13.28 8.94
N ALA A 24 -21.29 -12.87 9.26
CA ALA A 24 -20.88 -11.48 9.22
C ALA A 24 -20.75 -10.96 7.77
N ILE A 25 -20.17 -11.76 6.88
CA ILE A 25 -20.01 -11.42 5.45
C ILE A 25 -21.37 -11.33 4.77
N ASP A 26 -22.26 -12.29 5.02
CA ASP A 26 -23.62 -12.30 4.45
C ASP A 26 -24.40 -11.01 4.82
N ARG A 27 -24.39 -10.65 6.11
CA ARG A 27 -25.01 -9.41 6.58
C ARG A 27 -24.36 -8.16 5.99
N LEU A 28 -23.04 -8.17 5.82
CA LEU A 28 -22.32 -7.05 5.22
C LEU A 28 -22.72 -6.87 3.75
N GLN A 29 -22.73 -7.94 2.96
CA GLN A 29 -23.05 -7.91 1.54
C GLN A 29 -24.53 -7.54 1.29
N SER A 30 -25.45 -8.02 2.13
CA SER A 30 -26.87 -7.74 2.00
C SER A 30 -27.22 -6.25 2.05
N ALA A 31 -26.44 -5.43 2.75
CA ALA A 31 -26.71 -4.01 2.97
C ALA A 31 -25.61 -3.06 2.44
N ALA A 32 -24.64 -3.58 1.66
CA ALA A 32 -23.51 -2.80 1.18
C ALA A 32 -23.62 -2.40 -0.30
N TYR A 33 -23.05 -1.23 -0.60
CA TYR A 33 -22.67 -0.88 -1.97
C TYR A 33 -21.18 -1.18 -2.14
N GLU A 34 -20.84 -1.91 -3.20
CA GLU A 34 -19.48 -2.28 -3.52
C GLU A 34 -18.83 -1.25 -4.46
N LEU A 35 -17.62 -0.80 -4.10
CA LEU A 35 -16.80 0.08 -4.93
C LEU A 35 -15.43 -0.57 -5.13
N VAL A 36 -15.18 -1.05 -6.34
CA VAL A 36 -13.88 -1.62 -6.74
C VAL A 36 -12.97 -0.48 -7.15
N LEU A 37 -11.84 -0.33 -6.45
CA LEU A 37 -10.84 0.70 -6.73
C LEU A 37 -9.65 0.07 -7.47
N GLU A 38 -9.52 0.39 -8.75
CA GLU A 38 -8.42 -0.06 -9.59
C GLU A 38 -7.36 1.03 -9.80
N GLY A 39 -6.12 0.61 -10.06
CA GLY A 39 -5.03 1.51 -10.46
C GLY A 39 -3.80 1.47 -9.56
N GLU A 40 -2.83 2.31 -9.89
CA GLU A 40 -1.55 2.36 -9.19
C GLU A 40 -1.69 3.01 -7.80
N SER A 41 -0.91 2.53 -6.83
CA SER A 41 -0.88 3.12 -5.49
C SER A 41 -0.53 4.60 -5.54
N TYR A 42 -1.43 5.41 -4.98
CA TYR A 42 -1.24 6.86 -4.88
C TYR A 42 0.05 7.25 -4.12
N ARG A 43 0.58 6.37 -3.28
CA ARG A 43 1.83 6.58 -2.53
C ARG A 43 3.02 6.87 -3.43
N ARG A 44 3.02 6.39 -4.69
CA ARG A 44 4.11 6.71 -5.65
C ARG A 44 4.21 8.21 -5.92
N ARG A 45 3.07 8.91 -5.95
CA ARG A 45 2.99 10.37 -6.20
C ARG A 45 3.29 11.21 -4.96
N GLN A 46 3.13 10.64 -3.77
CA GLN A 46 3.44 11.28 -2.49
C GLN A 46 4.84 10.93 -1.96
N LYS A 47 5.61 10.10 -2.69
CA LYS A 47 6.96 9.73 -2.26
C LYS A 47 7.80 11.00 -2.15
N PRO A 48 8.38 11.32 -0.98
CA PRO A 48 9.27 12.47 -0.84
C PRO A 48 10.42 12.32 -1.85
N GLY A 49 10.45 13.22 -2.84
CA GLY A 49 11.60 13.34 -3.73
C GLY A 49 12.78 13.94 -2.97
N PRO A 50 14.02 13.77 -3.45
CA PRO A 50 15.13 14.57 -2.95
C PRO A 50 14.73 16.04 -3.10
N SER A 51 14.45 16.70 -1.98
CA SER A 51 14.32 18.15 -1.94
C SER A 51 15.59 18.71 -2.56
N THR A 52 15.46 19.53 -3.60
CA THR A 52 16.54 20.27 -4.28
C THR A 52 17.29 21.24 -3.34
N ILE A 53 17.11 21.11 -2.03
CA ILE A 53 17.57 22.05 -0.99
C ILE A 53 18.92 21.61 -0.40
N ASP A 54 19.35 20.36 -0.58
CA ASP A 54 20.67 19.93 -0.13
C ASP A 54 21.68 20.02 -1.29
N PRO A 55 22.58 21.03 -1.32
CA PRO A 55 23.68 21.03 -2.27
C PRO A 55 24.58 19.83 -1.96
N ALA A 56 24.73 18.94 -2.95
CA ALA A 56 25.60 17.78 -2.85
C ALA A 56 27.02 18.22 -2.41
N PRO A 57 27.63 17.57 -1.41
CA PRO A 57 28.99 17.90 -1.01
C PRO A 57 29.95 17.63 -2.19
N PRO A 58 30.93 18.52 -2.45
CA PRO A 58 31.83 18.36 -3.57
C PRO A 58 32.65 17.08 -3.39
N SER A 59 32.60 16.19 -4.40
CA SER A 59 33.39 14.97 -4.43
C SER A 59 34.88 15.28 -4.30
N PRO A 60 35.64 14.61 -3.41
CA PRO A 60 37.08 14.86 -3.28
C PRO A 60 37.77 14.44 -4.59
N ARG A 61 38.49 15.39 -5.20
CA ARG A 61 39.29 15.18 -6.40
C ARG A 61 40.34 14.10 -6.10
N SER A 62 40.22 12.93 -6.72
CA SER A 62 41.24 11.89 -6.70
C SER A 62 42.57 12.47 -7.24
N SER A 63 43.51 12.72 -6.33
CA SER A 63 44.88 13.05 -6.71
C SER A 63 45.49 11.82 -7.35
N ARG A 64 45.53 11.83 -8.69
CA ARG A 64 46.24 10.87 -9.53
C ARG A 64 47.73 10.93 -9.16
N ARG A 65 48.14 10.12 -8.19
CA ARG A 65 49.54 9.94 -7.80
C ARG A 65 50.26 9.33 -9.02
N ARG A 66 50.99 10.19 -9.71
CA ARG A 66 51.71 9.91 -10.94
C ARG A 66 53.13 9.48 -10.57
N ARG A 67 53.51 8.30 -11.07
CA ARG A 67 54.87 7.72 -11.18
C ARG A 67 55.56 7.27 -9.90
#